data_AF-A0A1S0ZP54-F1
#
_entry.id   AF-A0A1S0ZP54-F1
#
_cell.length_a   1.000
_cell.length_b   1.000
_cell.length_c   1.000
_cell.angle_alpha   90.00
_cell.angle_beta   90.00
_cell.angle_gamma   90.00
#
_symmetry.space_group_name_H-M   'P 1'
#
loop_
_entity.id
_entity.type
_entity.pdbx_description
1 polymer ?
#
loop_
_entity_poly.entity_id
_entity_poly.type
_entity_poly.pdbx_seq_one_letter_code
_entity_poly.pdbx_strand_id
1 'polypeptide(L)' 'MKYNEFRRWLIRQGAKFINAPGGGSHQRVILNGRESVFPYHGAKEIPEPLRKKILKDLGL' A
#
# COMPACT_ATOMS: atom_id res chain seq x y z
N MET A 1 3.64 10.65 6.11
CA MET A 1 2.30 10.80 5.52
C MET A 1 1.37 9.74 6.10
N LYS A 2 0.07 9.94 6.04
CA LYS A 2 -0.89 8.98 6.57
C LYS A 2 -1.06 7.77 5.64
N TYR A 3 -1.46 6.63 6.19
CA TYR A 3 -1.76 5.43 5.38
C TYR A 3 -2.85 5.69 4.33
N ASN A 4 -3.90 6.43 4.67
CA ASN A 4 -4.98 6.77 3.72
C ASN A 4 -4.50 7.68 2.58
N GLU A 5 -3.61 8.63 2.84
CA GLU A 5 -2.97 9.48 1.84
C GLU A 5 -2.10 8.66 0.91
N PHE A 6 -1.25 7.80 1.47
CA PHE A 6 -0.37 6.95 0.68
C PHE A 6 -1.16 5.95 -0.19
N ARG A 7 -2.22 5.36 0.36
CA ARG A 7 -3.13 4.48 -0.39
C ARG A 7 -3.77 5.21 -1.57
N ARG A 8 -4.31 6.42 -1.35
CA ARG A 8 -4.88 7.25 -2.43
C ARG A 8 -3.82 7.59 -3.47
N TRP A 9 -2.60 7.93 -3.04
CA TRP A 9 -1.49 8.22 -3.95
C TRP A 9 -1.14 7.02 -4.84
N LEU A 10 -1.04 5.81 -4.26
CA LEU A 10 -0.79 4.56 -4.99
C LEU A 10 -1.91 4.24 -5.99
N ILE A 11 -3.17 4.43 -5.60
CA ILE A 11 -4.33 4.26 -6.51
C ILE A 11 -4.21 5.19 -7.72
N ARG A 12 -3.76 6.43 -7.53
CA ARG A 12 -3.51 7.36 -8.66
C ARG A 12 -2.37 6.93 -9.57
N GLN A 13 -1.42 6.12 -9.08
CA GLN A 13 -0.40 5.48 -9.93
C GLN A 13 -0.94 4.26 -10.70
N GLY A 14 -2.21 3.89 -10.50
CA GLY A 14 -2.82 2.70 -11.11
C GLY A 14 -2.75 1.44 -10.24
N ALA A 15 -2.31 1.55 -8.98
CA ALA A 15 -2.19 0.39 -8.11
C ALA A 15 -3.59 -0.14 -7.70
N LYS A 16 -3.73 -1.48 -7.69
CA LYS A 16 -4.95 -2.18 -7.27
C LYS A 16 -4.76 -2.80 -5.89
N PHE A 17 -5.76 -2.70 -5.04
CA PHE A 17 -5.75 -3.25 -3.68
C PHE A 17 -6.68 -4.46 -3.59
N ILE A 18 -6.17 -5.57 -3.07
CA ILE A 18 -6.90 -6.80 -2.80
C ILE A 18 -6.96 -6.98 -1.28
N ASN A 19 -8.17 -7.12 -0.75
CA ASN A 19 -8.37 -7.37 0.69
C ASN A 19 -7.80 -8.73 1.09
N ALA A 20 -7.27 -8.83 2.31
CA ALA A 20 -6.90 -10.12 2.86
C ALA A 20 -8.12 -11.05 2.97
N PRO A 21 -7.93 -12.37 2.77
CA PRO A 21 -8.92 -13.36 3.18
C PRO A 21 -9.30 -13.13 4.66
N GLY A 22 -10.60 -13.06 4.95
CA GLY A 22 -11.10 -12.79 6.31
C GLY A 22 -11.15 -11.31 6.73
N GLY A 23 -10.91 -10.36 5.82
CA GLY A 23 -11.17 -8.93 6.07
C GLY A 23 -10.12 -8.21 6.90
N GLY A 24 -8.90 -8.74 6.99
CA GLY A 24 -7.79 -8.10 7.69
C GLY A 24 -7.37 -6.76 7.08
N SER A 25 -6.79 -5.88 7.90
CA SER A 25 -6.32 -4.55 7.47
C SER A 25 -5.09 -4.60 6.56
N HIS A 26 -4.42 -5.74 6.45
CA HIS A 26 -3.28 -5.94 5.57
C HIS A 26 -3.80 -6.30 4.17
N GLN A 27 -3.63 -5.38 3.23
CA GLN A 27 -4.07 -5.57 1.84
C GLN A 27 -2.87 -5.94 0.97
N ARG A 28 -3.09 -6.70 -0.09
CA ARG A 28 -2.09 -6.84 -1.16
C ARG A 28 -2.27 -5.69 -2.13
N VAL A 29 -1.18 -5.02 -2.49
CA VAL A 29 -1.17 -3.95 -3.50
C VAL A 29 -0.41 -4.43 -4.72
N ILE A 30 -0.98 -4.23 -5.91
CA ILE A 30 -0.41 -4.68 -7.18
C ILE A 30 -0.31 -3.50 -8.15
N LEU A 31 0.85 -3.31 -8.78
CA LEU A 31 1.11 -2.32 -9.82
C LEU A 31 2.02 -2.90 -10.89
N ASN A 32 1.61 -2.86 -12.16
CA ASN A 32 2.41 -3.31 -13.31
C ASN A 32 3.02 -4.72 -13.15
N GLY A 33 2.24 -5.65 -12.59
CA GLY A 33 2.68 -7.03 -12.32
C GLY A 33 3.59 -7.22 -11.09
N ARG A 34 3.92 -6.13 -10.38
CA ARG A 34 4.65 -6.16 -9.10
C ARG A 34 3.69 -6.04 -7.92
N GLU A 35 4.10 -6.53 -6.77
CA GLU A 35 3.27 -6.57 -5.58
C GLU A 35 4.00 -6.26 -4.29
N SER A 36 3.25 -5.77 -3.30
CA SER A 36 3.71 -5.62 -1.93
C SER A 36 2.54 -5.81 -0.95
N VAL A 37 2.86 -5.87 0.34
CA VAL A 37 1.87 -5.92 1.42
C VAL A 37 1.70 -4.51 2.00
N PHE A 38 0.46 -4.08 2.13
CA PHE A 38 0.09 -2.76 2.61
C PHE A 38 -0.71 -2.85 3.92
N PRO A 39 -0.12 -2.52 5.08
CA PRO A 39 -0.80 -2.53 6.37
C PRO A 39 -1.67 -1.28 6.54
N TYR A 40 -2.96 -1.34 6.17
CA TYR A 40 -3.83 -0.16 6.16
C TYR A 40 -4.32 0.20 7.57
N HIS A 41 -3.75 1.25 8.17
CA HIS A 41 -4.15 1.75 9.50
C HIS A 41 -4.81 3.14 9.45
N GLY A 42 -5.51 3.45 8.36
CA GLY A 42 -6.34 4.65 8.23
C GLY A 42 -5.56 5.96 8.31
N ALA A 43 -5.84 6.77 9.33
CA ALA A 43 -5.26 8.10 9.51
C ALA A 43 -3.92 8.11 10.28
N LYS A 44 -3.38 6.95 10.68
CA LYS A 44 -2.05 6.86 11.29
C LYS A 44 -0.95 7.20 10.27
N GLU A 45 0.17 7.70 10.75
CA GLU A 45 1.38 7.91 9.94
C GLU A 45 2.02 6.58 9.57
N ILE A 46 2.42 6.45 8.31
CA ILE A 46 3.24 5.31 7.86
C ILE A 46 4.71 5.58 8.20
N PRO A 47 5.43 4.62 8.84
CA PRO A 47 6.87 4.74 9.00
C PRO A 47 7.55 4.89 7.64
N GLU A 48 8.45 5.85 7.52
CA GLU A 48 9.14 6.15 6.26
C GLU A 48 9.90 4.95 5.67
N PRO A 49 10.59 4.10 6.47
CA PRO A 49 11.22 2.88 5.94
C PRO A 49 10.22 1.92 5.28
N LEU A 50 9.01 1.80 5.85
CA LEU A 50 7.95 0.95 5.29
C LEU A 50 7.43 1.54 3.98
N ARG A 51 7.22 2.85 3.91
CA ARG A 51 6.80 3.54 2.68
C ARG A 51 7.80 3.29 1.55
N LYS A 52 9.10 3.49 1.82
CA LYS A 52 10.18 3.26 0.86
C LYS A 52 10.27 1.81 0.40
N LYS A 53 10.08 0.85 1.31
CA LYS A 53 10.02 -0.57 0.96
C LYS A 53 8.88 -0.86 -0.02
N ILE A 54 7.67 -0.39 0.27
CA ILE A 54 6.50 -0.60 -0.59
C ILE A 54 6.72 -0.01 -1.99
N LEU A 55 7.31 1.19 -2.08
CA LEU A 55 7.66 1.80 -3.37
C LEU A 55 8.65 0.94 -4.15
N LYS A 56 9.75 0.53 -3.50
CA LYS A 56 10.76 -0.34 -4.11
C LYS A 56 10.16 -1.65 -4.63
N ASP A 57 9.34 -2.32 -3.83
CA ASP A 57 8.68 -3.57 -4.20
C ASP A 57 7.77 -3.38 -5.43
N LEU A 58 7.06 -2.24 -5.50
CA LEU A 58 6.20 -1.86 -6.63
C LEU A 58 6.95 -1.27 -7.82
N GLY A 59 8.27 -1.06 -7.73
CA GLY A 59 9.07 -0.47 -8.79
C GLY A 59 8.87 1.03 -9.00
N LEU A 60 8.55 1.75 -7.92
CA LEU A 60 8.39 3.20 -7.87
C LEU A 60 9.54 3.88 -7.11
#